data_AF-A0A4P7B8Y9-F1
#
_entry.id   AF-A0A4P7B8Y9-F1
#
_cell.length_a   1.000
_cell.length_b   1.000
_cell.length_c   1.000
_cell.angle_alpha   90.00
_cell.angle_beta   90.00
_cell.angle_gamma   90.00
#
_symmetry.space_group_name_H-M   'P 1'
#
loop_
_entity.id
_entity.type
_entity.pdbx_description
1 polymer ?
#
loop_
_entity_poly.entity_id
_entity_poly.type
_entity_poly.pdbx_seq_one_letter_code
_entity_poly.pdbx_strand_id
1 'polypeptide(L)'
;MADETTGNGAGGPDQGDRGASSGPASADRGPVTDPFSSELHKLEEFIFARELYEVFLLLDHISGRWDKGLRSNDPKCPSIVETVCKIALGSATNSDERLQRAVDTMYAKDTLNAIARPATGLSVAFTVLVIGEDDRRKPPGRMRRLCRKLFHRAAPSAPPDTQSRRSTDGMLWDKPTRVTLARYAYPGLIGVAVAFNRRMVWLVVVLVAALMLTCMLSWHVSAGNVILQHLDDVRARVVAVRKDISAAELKYAADQRLRGTDAEGRAALAPAAEAIRFCSLLDKAGKPFYRTTEEYQLCDLQAQLRDERRAAWRNLRQWLEPWKALYDKPGEIAQWFSHLMPDFLHVPSAVAPSPAETRVQTGSRGEDVRRRGSEDKARIVVLVIGTSVLPLAYGVLGAGAAVVRRLWERMRESLLSPRDSTLAWLQLALGGTIGACIALFINPSGPAPAEEHGLLGSWALSGSALSFIAGFGVEGVFRALEAFVHRVFGIHEQQPRPPGQGGTG
;
A
#
# COMPACT_ATOMS: atom_id res chain seq x y z
N MET A 1 5.76 26.26 33.45
CA MET A 1 6.93 25.36 33.60
C MET A 1 7.87 25.70 32.45
N ALA A 2 8.55 26.84 32.46
CA ALA A 2 9.65 27.24 33.34
C ALA A 2 10.74 26.16 33.36
N ASP A 3 11.79 26.35 32.54
CA ASP A 3 13.13 26.42 33.12
C ASP A 3 14.09 27.23 32.24
N GLU A 4 14.94 27.96 32.94
CA GLU A 4 15.84 29.02 32.57
C GLU A 4 17.24 28.48 32.85
N THR A 5 18.22 28.64 31.97
CA THR A 5 19.62 28.38 32.36
C THR A 5 20.59 29.25 31.60
N THR A 6 21.03 30.27 32.33
CA THR A 6 22.17 31.12 32.11
C THR A 6 23.49 30.37 32.32
N GLY A 7 24.53 30.77 31.59
CA GLY A 7 25.88 30.21 31.73
C GLY A 7 26.95 31.25 31.38
N ASN A 8 27.31 32.04 32.40
CA ASN A 8 28.44 32.98 32.44
C ASN A 8 29.79 32.23 32.36
N GLY A 9 30.78 32.86 31.71
CA GLY A 9 32.19 32.45 31.78
C GLY A 9 33.09 33.65 31.54
N ALA A 10 33.62 34.21 32.62
CA ALA A 10 34.51 35.36 32.66
C ALA A 10 35.99 34.94 32.79
N GLY A 11 36.91 35.83 32.37
CA GLY A 11 38.19 36.04 33.05
C GLY A 11 39.47 35.83 32.24
N GLY A 12 40.24 36.91 32.08
CA GLY A 12 41.68 36.87 31.74
C GLY A 12 42.25 38.18 31.18
N PRO A 13 43.02 38.97 31.95
CA PRO A 13 43.67 40.23 31.54
C PRO A 13 45.21 40.12 31.38
N ASP A 14 45.81 40.94 30.51
CA ASP A 14 47.18 41.54 30.57
C ASP A 14 47.47 42.18 29.20
N GLN A 15 47.74 43.48 29.00
CA GLN A 15 48.73 44.44 29.51
C GLN A 15 50.12 44.34 28.84
N GLY A 16 50.55 45.47 28.24
CA GLY A 16 51.86 45.73 27.64
C GLY A 16 51.87 45.58 26.11
N ASP A 17 52.40 46.48 25.29
CA ASP A 17 53.39 47.51 25.56
C ASP A 17 53.40 48.59 24.45
N ARG A 18 53.94 49.74 24.84
CA ARG A 18 54.03 50.99 24.11
C ARG A 18 55.02 50.89 22.94
N GLY A 19 54.66 51.45 21.79
CA GLY A 19 55.59 51.71 20.69
C GLY A 19 55.16 52.95 19.92
N ALA A 20 55.62 54.12 20.38
CA ALA A 20 55.47 55.37 19.66
C ALA A 20 56.48 55.42 18.49
N SER A 21 56.00 55.55 17.26
CA SER A 21 56.81 56.07 16.15
C SER A 21 55.96 57.04 15.33
N SER A 22 56.26 58.32 15.50
CA SER A 22 55.80 59.44 14.70
C SER A 22 56.37 59.36 13.28
N GLY A 23 55.49 59.31 12.28
CA GLY A 23 55.81 59.52 10.86
C GLY A 23 54.69 60.37 10.22
N PRO A 24 55.02 61.41 9.43
CA PRO A 24 54.04 62.39 8.99
C PRO A 24 53.27 61.94 7.74
N ALA A 25 51.98 62.26 7.77
CA ALA A 25 51.11 62.69 6.68
C ALA A 25 51.61 62.51 5.22
N SER A 26 50.95 61.61 4.50
CA SER A 26 50.45 61.91 3.15
C SER A 26 49.14 61.14 2.96
N ALA A 27 48.05 61.92 3.02
CA ALA A 27 46.68 61.47 2.96
C ALA A 27 46.34 60.99 1.55
N ASP A 28 46.09 59.69 1.42
CA ASP A 28 45.22 59.14 0.40
C ASP A 28 44.15 58.32 1.13
N ARG A 29 43.12 59.02 1.63
CA ARG A 29 41.92 58.35 2.17
C ARG A 29 41.17 57.81 0.96
N GLY A 30 41.49 56.57 0.60
CA GLY A 30 40.66 55.78 -0.29
C GLY A 30 39.20 55.85 0.16
N PRO A 31 38.23 55.85 -0.77
CA PRO A 31 36.82 55.99 -0.44
C PRO A 31 36.45 54.94 0.61
N VAL A 32 35.91 55.40 1.73
CA VAL A 32 35.36 54.53 2.78
C VAL A 32 34.19 53.78 2.13
N THR A 33 34.46 52.59 1.61
CA THR A 33 33.44 51.69 1.07
C THR A 33 32.60 51.22 2.25
N ASP A 34 31.38 51.73 2.34
CA ASP A 34 30.45 51.42 3.41
C ASP A 34 30.13 49.90 3.35
N PRO A 35 30.51 49.10 4.36
CA PRO A 35 30.39 47.63 4.30
C PRO A 35 28.95 47.16 4.02
N PHE A 36 27.95 47.94 4.44
CA PHE A 36 26.54 47.66 4.16
C PHE A 36 26.18 47.67 2.67
N SER A 37 26.81 48.54 1.87
CA SER A 37 26.56 48.61 0.43
C SER A 37 27.00 47.33 -0.30
N SER A 38 28.09 46.71 0.16
CA SER A 38 28.62 45.48 -0.42
C SER A 38 27.72 44.26 -0.14
N GLU A 39 27.15 44.16 1.06
CA GLU A 39 26.22 43.10 1.43
C GLU A 39 24.88 43.23 0.70
N LEU A 40 24.37 44.46 0.55
CA LEU A 40 23.16 44.73 -0.23
C LEU A 40 23.35 44.34 -1.71
N HIS A 41 24.50 44.67 -2.29
CA HIS A 41 24.83 44.24 -3.66
C HIS A 41 24.90 42.73 -3.81
N LYS A 42 25.49 42.00 -2.85
CA LYS A 42 25.49 40.53 -2.87
C LYS A 42 24.08 39.96 -2.79
N LEU A 43 23.20 40.56 -1.98
CA LEU A 43 21.81 40.13 -1.86
C LEU A 43 21.04 40.35 -3.17
N GLU A 44 21.19 41.53 -3.78
CA GLU A 44 20.59 41.86 -5.08
C GLU A 44 21.07 40.92 -6.19
N GLU A 45 22.37 40.66 -6.23
CA GLU A 45 22.97 39.74 -7.20
C GLU A 45 22.46 38.31 -7.00
N PHE A 46 22.31 37.87 -5.74
CA PHE A 46 21.74 36.57 -5.42
C PHE A 46 20.26 36.45 -5.84
N ILE A 47 19.46 37.48 -5.57
CA ILE A 47 18.04 37.51 -5.98
C ILE A 47 17.95 37.48 -7.50
N PHE A 48 18.73 38.31 -8.20
CA PHE A 48 18.74 38.37 -9.65
C PHE A 48 19.20 37.05 -10.29
N ALA A 49 20.28 36.44 -9.79
CA ALA A 49 20.77 35.16 -10.27
C ALA A 49 19.71 34.06 -10.09
N ARG A 50 19.02 34.04 -8.94
CA ARG A 50 17.94 33.09 -8.66
C ARG A 50 16.79 33.22 -9.67
N GLU A 51 16.36 34.44 -9.94
CA GLU A 51 15.27 34.76 -10.88
C GLU A 51 15.67 34.41 -12.33
N LEU A 52 16.91 34.68 -12.71
CA LEU A 52 17.46 34.28 -14.01
C LEU A 52 17.51 32.76 -14.18
N TYR A 53 17.88 32.00 -13.14
CA TYR A 53 17.84 30.53 -13.18
C TYR A 53 16.41 29.99 -13.33
N GLU A 54 15.42 30.65 -12.74
CA GLU A 54 14.01 30.30 -12.96
C GLU A 54 13.57 30.55 -14.41
N VAL A 55 13.96 31.68 -14.99
CA VAL A 55 13.71 31.98 -16.41
C VAL A 55 14.33 30.92 -17.32
N PHE A 56 15.58 30.52 -17.08
CA PHE A 56 16.23 29.45 -17.85
C PHE A 56 15.54 28.10 -17.70
N LEU A 57 15.08 27.77 -16.49
CA LEU A 57 14.35 26.53 -16.22
C LEU A 57 13.00 26.50 -16.97
N LEU A 58 12.27 27.62 -16.97
CA LEU A 58 11.01 27.76 -17.71
C LEU A 58 11.23 27.69 -19.23
N LEU A 59 12.28 28.34 -19.72
CA LEU A 59 12.65 28.33 -21.13
C LEU A 59 13.00 26.90 -21.58
N ASP A 60 13.79 26.18 -20.79
CA ASP A 60 14.13 24.78 -21.04
C ASP A 60 12.87 23.88 -21.04
N HIS A 61 11.95 24.09 -20.10
CA HIS A 61 10.68 23.37 -20.05
C HIS A 61 9.80 23.62 -21.29
N ILE A 62 9.64 24.87 -21.71
CA ILE A 62 8.85 25.24 -22.89
C ILE A 62 9.52 24.70 -24.16
N SER A 63 10.85 24.81 -24.28
CA SER A 63 11.59 24.33 -25.45
C SER A 63 11.50 22.82 -25.66
N GLY A 64 11.32 22.04 -24.58
CA GLY A 64 11.12 20.60 -24.64
C GLY A 64 9.70 20.18 -25.05
N ARG A 65 8.77 21.13 -25.19
CA ARG A 65 7.35 20.91 -25.44
C ARG A 65 6.96 21.45 -26.80
N TRP A 66 6.62 20.54 -27.73
CA TRP A 66 6.19 20.91 -29.08
C TRP A 66 4.83 21.60 -29.12
N ASP A 67 4.00 21.41 -28.08
CA ASP A 67 2.69 22.04 -27.90
C ASP A 67 2.77 23.52 -27.50
N LYS A 68 3.96 24.00 -27.07
CA LYS A 68 4.14 25.36 -26.54
C LYS A 68 5.08 26.17 -27.42
N GLY A 69 4.53 27.12 -28.17
CA GLY A 69 5.31 28.07 -28.96
C GLY A 69 5.81 29.25 -28.13
N LEU A 70 7.08 29.60 -28.26
CA LEU A 70 7.66 30.85 -27.72
C LEU A 70 7.31 32.11 -28.56
N ARG A 71 6.51 31.94 -29.62
CA ARG A 71 6.15 33.05 -30.50
C ARG A 71 5.08 33.91 -29.83
N SER A 72 5.46 35.12 -29.42
CA SER A 72 4.46 36.16 -29.16
C SER A 72 3.79 36.49 -30.47
N ASN A 73 2.46 36.39 -30.53
CA ASN A 73 1.69 36.83 -31.70
C ASN A 73 1.66 38.37 -31.84
N ASP A 74 2.29 39.09 -30.91
CA ASP A 74 2.41 40.54 -30.95
C ASP A 74 3.68 40.95 -31.73
N PRO A 75 3.53 41.55 -32.93
CA PRO A 75 4.66 41.99 -33.74
C PRO A 75 5.44 43.16 -33.12
N LYS A 76 4.94 43.79 -32.05
CA LYS A 76 5.61 44.90 -31.37
C LYS A 76 6.48 44.47 -30.18
N CYS A 77 6.30 43.25 -29.69
CA CYS A 77 7.09 42.77 -28.55
C CYS A 77 8.39 42.11 -29.06
N PRO A 78 9.57 42.52 -28.56
CA PRO A 78 10.82 41.82 -28.86
C PRO A 78 10.67 40.35 -28.45
N SER A 79 11.26 39.45 -29.25
CA SER A 79 11.16 38.03 -28.94
C SER A 79 11.73 37.78 -27.54
N ILE A 80 10.98 37.07 -26.68
CA ILE A 80 11.39 36.79 -25.28
C ILE A 80 12.81 36.23 -25.22
N VAL A 81 13.18 35.41 -26.21
CA VAL A 81 14.51 34.83 -26.35
C VAL A 81 15.58 35.91 -26.48
N GLU A 82 15.35 36.95 -27.30
CA GLU A 82 16.28 38.05 -27.46
C GLU A 82 16.43 38.86 -26.17
N THR A 83 15.33 39.12 -25.45
CA THR A 83 15.37 39.79 -24.15
C THR A 83 16.19 38.98 -23.13
N VAL A 84 15.96 37.67 -23.02
CA VAL A 84 16.72 36.78 -22.13
C VAL A 84 18.19 36.70 -22.52
N CYS A 85 18.51 36.64 -23.81
CA CYS A 85 19.90 36.67 -24.29
C CYS A 85 20.60 37.99 -23.94
N LYS A 86 19.93 39.14 -24.06
CA LYS A 86 20.47 40.45 -23.69
C LYS A 86 20.76 40.54 -22.19
N ILE A 87 19.89 39.97 -21.36
CA ILE A 87 20.05 39.94 -19.90
C ILE A 87 21.27 39.09 -19.49
N ALA A 88 21.47 37.93 -20.12
CA ALA A 88 22.51 36.98 -19.74
C ALA A 88 23.95 37.42 -20.09
N LEU A 89 24.13 38.37 -21.02
CA LEU A 89 25.44 38.67 -21.62
C LEU A 89 26.23 39.81 -20.94
N GLY A 90 25.68 40.52 -19.94
CA GLY A 90 26.37 41.68 -19.37
C GLY A 90 26.28 41.81 -17.86
N SER A 91 27.37 42.23 -17.22
CA SER A 91 27.36 42.88 -15.90
C SER A 91 27.04 44.36 -16.11
N ALA A 92 25.96 44.88 -15.50
CA ALA A 92 25.67 46.32 -15.55
C ALA A 92 26.49 47.02 -14.47
N THR A 93 27.32 47.98 -14.87
CA THR A 93 28.06 48.86 -13.95
C THR A 93 27.17 49.96 -13.37
N ASN A 94 26.09 50.34 -14.07
CA ASN A 94 25.20 51.44 -13.68
C ASN A 94 23.96 50.91 -12.93
N SER A 95 23.51 51.63 -11.90
CA SER A 95 22.31 51.28 -11.11
C SER A 95 21.03 51.22 -11.96
N ASP A 96 20.86 52.16 -12.87
CA ASP A 96 19.64 52.28 -13.69
C ASP A 96 19.53 51.13 -14.70
N GLU A 97 20.66 50.69 -15.26
CA GLU A 97 20.71 49.51 -16.13
C GLU A 97 20.41 48.22 -15.36
N ARG A 98 20.87 48.11 -14.10
CA ARG A 98 20.56 46.96 -13.24
C ARG A 98 19.07 46.89 -12.94
N LEU A 99 18.44 48.03 -12.64
CA LEU A 99 17.01 48.11 -12.43
C LEU A 99 16.24 47.70 -13.69
N GLN A 100 16.61 48.24 -14.85
CA GLN A 100 15.96 47.87 -16.12
C GLN A 100 16.09 46.38 -16.41
N ARG A 101 17.26 45.77 -16.20
CA ARG A 101 17.45 44.33 -16.38
C ARG A 101 16.64 43.50 -15.39
N ALA A 102 16.49 43.95 -14.15
CA ALA A 102 15.64 43.29 -13.17
C ALA A 102 14.17 43.32 -13.61
N VAL A 103 13.68 44.46 -14.10
CA VAL A 103 12.33 44.61 -14.66
C VAL A 103 12.13 43.69 -15.87
N ASP A 104 13.08 43.69 -16.81
CA ASP A 104 13.02 42.84 -18.01
C ASP A 104 13.05 41.35 -17.65
N THR A 105 13.81 40.96 -16.61
CA THR A 105 13.86 39.58 -16.10
C THR A 105 12.53 39.17 -15.48
N MET A 106 11.92 40.04 -14.67
CA MET A 106 10.60 39.79 -14.07
C MET A 106 9.51 39.70 -15.14
N TYR A 107 9.53 40.58 -16.14
CA TYR A 107 8.61 40.53 -17.26
C TYR A 107 8.75 39.24 -18.08
N ALA A 108 10.00 38.83 -18.36
CA ALA A 108 10.26 37.56 -19.04
C ALA A 108 9.77 36.37 -18.21
N LYS A 109 10.00 36.37 -16.89
CA LYS A 109 9.50 35.34 -15.97
C LYS A 109 7.99 35.24 -15.98
N ASP A 110 7.26 36.35 -15.86
CA ASP A 110 5.80 36.37 -15.85
C ASP A 110 5.22 35.89 -17.17
N THR A 111 5.82 36.31 -18.29
CA THR A 111 5.39 35.88 -19.63
C THR A 111 5.64 34.39 -19.85
N LEU A 112 6.82 33.89 -19.45
CA LEU A 112 7.13 32.46 -19.53
C LEU A 112 6.24 31.63 -18.60
N ASN A 113 5.93 32.12 -17.39
CA ASN A 113 4.97 31.47 -16.49
C ASN A 113 3.55 31.45 -17.10
N ALA A 114 3.13 32.51 -17.79
CA ALA A 114 1.85 32.54 -18.49
C ALA A 114 1.78 31.49 -19.62
N ILE A 115 2.86 31.35 -20.40
CA ILE A 115 2.99 30.32 -21.45
C ILE A 115 3.12 28.91 -20.84
N ALA A 116 3.79 28.78 -19.69
CA ALA A 116 3.99 27.52 -19.00
C ALA A 116 2.71 26.95 -18.37
N ARG A 117 1.62 27.73 -18.25
CA ARG A 117 0.34 27.26 -17.71
C ARG A 117 -0.11 25.93 -18.34
N PRO A 118 -0.60 24.96 -17.56
CA PRO A 118 -0.90 25.06 -16.12
C PRO A 118 0.32 24.92 -15.17
N ALA A 119 1.53 24.70 -15.68
CA ALA A 119 2.74 24.60 -14.86
C ALA A 119 3.27 25.98 -14.43
N THR A 120 4.00 26.01 -13.31
CA THR A 120 4.72 27.19 -12.81
C THR A 120 6.20 26.87 -12.67
N GLY A 121 7.07 27.88 -12.60
CA GLY A 121 8.51 27.69 -12.36
C GLY A 121 8.79 26.78 -11.16
N LEU A 122 8.00 26.90 -10.10
CA LEU A 122 8.08 26.07 -8.90
C LEU A 122 7.69 24.60 -9.16
N SER A 123 6.60 24.32 -9.88
CA SER A 123 6.18 22.92 -10.16
C SER A 123 7.15 22.23 -11.12
N VAL A 124 7.69 22.97 -12.08
CA VAL A 124 8.72 22.50 -13.00
C VAL A 124 10.00 22.18 -12.21
N ALA A 125 10.48 23.10 -11.38
CA ALA A 125 11.66 22.89 -10.53
C ALA A 125 11.49 21.68 -9.62
N PHE A 126 10.34 21.58 -8.95
CA PHE A 126 10.04 20.45 -8.08
C PHE A 126 10.04 19.13 -8.86
N THR A 127 9.40 19.10 -10.03
CA THR A 127 9.36 17.90 -10.87
C THR A 127 10.77 17.49 -11.34
N VAL A 128 11.59 18.46 -11.77
CA VAL A 128 12.99 18.22 -12.17
C VAL A 128 13.83 17.72 -10.99
N LEU A 129 13.63 18.24 -9.78
CA LEU A 129 14.32 17.78 -8.58
C LEU A 129 13.89 16.36 -8.17
N VAL A 130 12.63 15.99 -8.36
CA VAL A 130 12.11 14.65 -8.05
C VAL A 130 12.52 13.61 -9.09
N ILE A 131 12.50 13.96 -10.39
CA ILE A 131 12.92 13.07 -11.48
C ILE A 131 14.44 12.97 -11.59
N GLY A 132 15.15 14.03 -11.14
CA GLY A 132 16.53 14.35 -11.47
C GLY A 132 17.49 13.18 -11.64
N GLU A 133 18.19 13.17 -12.77
CA GLU A 133 19.14 12.12 -13.18
C GLU A 133 20.35 11.93 -12.25
N ASP A 134 20.60 12.84 -11.30
CA ASP A 134 21.81 12.86 -10.49
C ASP A 134 22.00 11.62 -9.61
N ASP A 135 20.94 10.88 -9.27
CA ASP A 135 21.05 9.63 -8.52
C ASP A 135 21.22 8.38 -9.39
N ARG A 136 21.20 8.47 -10.72
CA ARG A 136 21.57 7.31 -11.57
C ARG A 136 23.06 6.96 -11.46
N ARG A 137 23.93 7.93 -11.18
CA ARG A 137 25.38 7.70 -11.04
C ARG A 137 25.81 7.15 -9.69
N LYS A 138 24.96 7.25 -8.66
CA LYS A 138 25.07 6.44 -7.45
C LYS A 138 24.03 5.33 -7.56
N PRO A 139 24.35 4.18 -8.19
CA PRO A 139 23.41 3.06 -8.19
C PRO A 139 22.97 2.83 -6.74
N PRO A 140 21.70 2.45 -6.49
CA PRO A 140 21.16 2.28 -5.14
C PRO A 140 21.92 1.13 -4.48
N GLY A 141 23.10 1.45 -3.95
CA GLY A 141 24.05 0.50 -3.42
C GLY A 141 23.42 -0.21 -2.23
N ARG A 142 22.43 0.41 -1.57
CA ARG A 142 21.59 -0.23 -0.57
C ARG A 142 20.66 -1.28 -1.17
N MET A 143 19.85 -0.98 -2.19
CA MET A 143 18.93 -1.96 -2.77
C MET A 143 19.71 -3.11 -3.44
N ARG A 144 20.78 -2.79 -4.19
CA ARG A 144 21.65 -3.81 -4.78
C ARG A 144 22.40 -4.61 -3.71
N ARG A 145 22.84 -4.01 -2.59
CA ARG A 145 23.42 -4.77 -1.45
C ARG A 145 22.37 -5.61 -0.75
N LEU A 146 21.12 -5.16 -0.62
CA LEU A 146 20.05 -5.92 0.02
C LEU A 146 19.63 -7.11 -0.85
N CYS A 147 19.37 -6.89 -2.14
CA CYS A 147 19.09 -7.96 -3.08
C CYS A 147 20.29 -8.89 -3.25
N ARG A 148 21.54 -8.39 -3.26
CA ARG A 148 22.74 -9.24 -3.30
C ARG A 148 22.91 -10.03 -2.00
N LYS A 149 22.54 -9.49 -0.83
CA LYS A 149 22.53 -10.24 0.44
C LYS A 149 21.41 -11.29 0.50
N LEU A 150 20.24 -11.02 -0.10
CA LEU A 150 19.10 -11.93 -0.11
C LEU A 150 19.19 -13.03 -1.19
N PHE A 151 19.77 -12.72 -2.35
CA PHE A 151 19.78 -13.61 -3.52
C PHE A 151 21.17 -14.13 -3.91
N HIS A 152 22.27 -13.62 -3.35
CA HIS A 152 23.60 -14.20 -3.54
C HIS A 152 24.21 -14.66 -2.21
N ARG A 153 23.99 -15.93 -1.92
CA ARG A 153 24.72 -16.69 -0.90
C ARG A 153 26.17 -16.86 -1.38
N ALA A 154 27.09 -16.16 -0.71
CA ALA A 154 28.55 -16.33 -0.76
C ALA A 154 29.20 -16.46 -2.15
N ALA A 155 29.59 -15.32 -2.75
CA ALA A 155 30.71 -15.31 -3.69
C ALA A 155 31.97 -14.78 -2.98
N PRO A 156 33.15 -15.41 -3.15
CA PRO A 156 34.38 -15.02 -2.47
C PRO A 156 34.81 -13.60 -2.84
N SER A 157 35.38 -12.92 -1.85
CA SER A 157 35.92 -11.56 -1.88
C SER A 157 36.90 -11.33 -3.03
N ALA A 158 36.48 -10.55 -4.03
CA ALA A 158 37.41 -9.95 -4.99
C ALA A 158 38.22 -8.82 -4.30
N PRO A 159 39.51 -8.68 -4.62
CA PRO A 159 40.41 -7.74 -3.95
C PRO A 159 40.05 -6.27 -4.22
N PRO A 160 40.40 -5.37 -3.28
CA PRO A 160 39.95 -3.98 -3.25
C PRO A 160 40.88 -3.06 -4.05
N ASP A 161 41.03 -3.25 -5.37
CA ASP A 161 41.93 -2.39 -6.15
C ASP A 161 41.23 -1.75 -7.34
N THR A 162 40.89 -0.47 -7.16
CA THR A 162 41.26 0.66 -8.04
C THR A 162 40.38 1.84 -7.65
N GLN A 163 40.90 2.67 -6.74
CA GLN A 163 40.40 4.01 -6.52
C GLN A 163 40.48 4.75 -7.86
N SER A 164 39.31 4.96 -8.48
CA SER A 164 39.15 5.86 -9.62
C SER A 164 39.72 7.21 -9.21
N ARG A 165 40.92 7.48 -9.73
CA ARG A 165 41.65 8.73 -9.65
C ARG A 165 40.76 9.79 -10.28
N ARG A 166 39.97 10.43 -9.42
CA ARG A 166 39.03 11.49 -9.75
C ARG A 166 39.86 12.62 -10.35
N SER A 167 39.80 12.74 -11.68
CA SER A 167 40.44 13.79 -12.45
C SER A 167 39.84 15.14 -12.00
N THR A 168 40.59 15.86 -11.19
CA THR A 168 40.25 17.18 -10.62
C THR A 168 40.43 18.32 -11.63
N ASP A 169 40.77 18.04 -12.88
CA ASP A 169 41.38 19.04 -13.79
C ASP A 169 40.48 19.44 -14.97
N GLY A 170 39.17 19.41 -14.77
CA GLY A 170 38.18 19.79 -15.78
C GLY A 170 37.10 20.69 -15.22
N MET A 171 37.46 21.87 -14.69
CA MET A 171 36.54 22.98 -14.39
C MET A 171 35.93 23.61 -15.68
N LEU A 172 35.85 22.83 -16.75
CA LEU A 172 35.37 23.22 -18.06
C LEU A 172 33.85 23.20 -18.06
N TRP A 173 33.22 24.24 -17.49
CA TRP A 173 31.81 24.61 -17.67
C TRP A 173 30.91 23.43 -18.07
N ASP A 174 30.81 22.43 -17.18
CA ASP A 174 29.88 21.34 -17.38
C ASP A 174 28.51 22.00 -17.53
N LYS A 175 27.92 21.85 -18.72
CA LYS A 175 26.67 22.52 -19.09
C LYS A 175 25.70 22.36 -17.91
N PRO A 176 25.23 23.46 -17.28
CA PRO A 176 24.48 23.38 -16.05
C PRO A 176 23.29 22.45 -16.29
N THR A 177 23.29 21.31 -15.59
CA THR A 177 22.22 20.33 -15.76
C THR A 177 20.92 20.97 -15.28
N ARG A 178 19.78 20.55 -15.85
CA ARG A 178 18.44 21.02 -15.43
C ARG A 178 18.24 20.95 -13.91
N VAL A 179 18.85 19.94 -13.27
CA VAL A 179 18.84 19.76 -11.82
C VAL A 179 19.62 20.85 -11.09
N THR A 180 20.81 21.23 -11.57
CA THR A 180 21.58 22.33 -10.97
C THR A 180 20.83 23.66 -11.07
N LEU A 181 20.21 23.95 -12.22
CA LEU A 181 19.37 25.14 -12.39
C LEU A 181 18.21 25.16 -11.39
N ALA A 182 17.51 24.03 -11.23
CA ALA A 182 16.42 23.92 -10.27
C ALA A 182 16.89 24.08 -8.80
N ARG A 183 18.08 23.56 -8.45
CA ARG A 183 18.66 23.72 -7.10
C ARG A 183 18.99 25.18 -6.78
N TYR A 184 19.53 25.93 -7.75
CA TYR A 184 19.86 27.34 -7.57
C TYR A 184 18.62 28.24 -7.56
N ALA A 185 17.64 27.98 -8.43
CA ALA A 185 16.38 28.73 -8.45
C ALA A 185 15.52 28.49 -7.19
N TYR A 186 15.56 27.27 -6.63
CA TYR A 186 14.67 26.86 -5.54
C TYR A 186 15.38 26.00 -4.47
N PRO A 187 16.31 26.57 -3.68
CA PRO A 187 17.09 25.80 -2.70
C PRO A 187 16.22 25.18 -1.59
N GLY A 188 15.13 25.85 -1.19
CA GLY A 188 14.19 25.33 -0.18
C GLY A 188 13.42 24.07 -0.61
N LEU A 189 13.35 23.77 -1.91
CA LEU A 189 12.62 22.59 -2.41
C LEU A 189 13.43 21.30 -2.31
N ILE A 190 14.75 21.36 -2.11
CA ILE A 190 15.64 20.19 -2.15
C ILE A 190 15.25 19.17 -1.06
N GLY A 191 15.08 19.65 0.18
CA GLY A 191 14.67 18.78 1.29
C GLY A 191 13.28 18.15 1.07
N VAL A 192 12.35 18.93 0.52
CA VAL A 192 10.99 18.47 0.23
C VAL A 192 10.97 17.44 -0.90
N ALA A 193 11.76 17.64 -1.96
CA ALA A 193 11.88 16.71 -3.08
C ALA A 193 12.49 15.37 -2.66
N VAL A 194 13.53 15.39 -1.80
CA VAL A 194 14.12 14.16 -1.24
C VAL A 194 13.12 13.40 -0.37
N ALA A 195 12.39 14.12 0.50
CA ALA A 195 11.33 13.53 1.31
C ALA A 195 10.20 12.93 0.43
N PHE A 196 9.81 13.64 -0.63
CA PHE A 196 8.81 13.18 -1.60
C PHE A 196 9.27 11.91 -2.31
N ASN A 197 10.50 11.86 -2.84
CA ASN A 197 11.02 10.68 -3.51
C ASN A 197 11.07 9.47 -2.57
N ARG A 198 11.53 9.66 -1.32
CA ARG A 198 11.50 8.62 -0.29
C ARG A 198 10.08 8.11 -0.01
N ARG A 199 9.10 9.00 0.07
CA ARG A 199 7.68 8.64 0.24
C ARG A 199 7.12 7.90 -0.97
N MET A 200 7.47 8.31 -2.19
CA MET A 200 7.02 7.65 -3.42
C MET A 200 7.60 6.24 -3.54
N VAL A 201 8.90 6.07 -3.26
CA VAL A 201 9.53 4.73 -3.19
C VAL A 201 8.86 3.88 -2.11
N TRP A 202 8.58 4.45 -0.93
CA TRP A 202 7.88 3.74 0.12
C TRP A 202 6.47 3.32 -0.31
N LEU A 203 5.71 4.20 -0.96
CA LEU A 203 4.39 3.91 -1.52
C LEU A 203 4.44 2.76 -2.52
N VAL A 204 5.40 2.77 -3.46
CA VAL A 204 5.58 1.67 -4.43
C VAL A 204 5.92 0.36 -3.74
N VAL A 205 6.81 0.39 -2.74
CA VAL A 205 7.17 -0.81 -1.95
C VAL A 205 5.94 -1.34 -1.19
N VAL A 206 5.14 -0.47 -0.59
CA VAL A 206 3.89 -0.83 0.10
C VAL A 206 2.90 -1.47 -0.87
N LEU A 207 2.74 -0.91 -2.08
CA LEU A 207 1.84 -1.49 -3.10
C LEU A 207 2.32 -2.86 -3.59
N VAL A 208 3.62 -3.04 -3.81
CA VAL A 208 4.19 -4.34 -4.19
C VAL A 208 4.02 -5.35 -3.05
N ALA A 209 4.25 -4.94 -1.80
CA ALA A 209 4.04 -5.79 -0.63
C ALA A 209 2.56 -6.16 -0.46
N ALA A 210 1.64 -5.22 -0.65
CA ALA A 210 0.20 -5.46 -0.64
C ALA A 210 -0.20 -6.43 -1.74
N LEU A 211 0.35 -6.30 -2.96
CA LEU A 211 0.10 -7.23 -4.06
C LEU A 211 0.55 -8.65 -3.71
N MET A 212 1.79 -8.80 -3.22
CA MET A 212 2.30 -10.09 -2.77
C MET A 212 1.42 -10.69 -1.66
N LEU A 213 1.03 -9.87 -0.68
CA LEU A 213 0.12 -10.29 0.40
C LEU A 213 -1.23 -10.75 -0.15
N THR A 214 -1.84 -10.03 -1.10
CA THR A 214 -3.10 -10.47 -1.73
C THR A 214 -2.96 -11.78 -2.49
N CYS A 215 -1.86 -11.98 -3.21
CA CYS A 215 -1.59 -13.26 -3.89
C CYS A 215 -1.44 -14.40 -2.88
N MET A 216 -0.71 -14.18 -1.78
CA MET A 216 -0.56 -15.17 -0.72
C MET A 216 -1.90 -15.48 -0.03
N LEU A 217 -2.70 -14.46 0.29
CA LEU A 217 -4.02 -14.65 0.91
C LEU A 217 -4.98 -15.39 -0.03
N SER A 218 -4.97 -15.05 -1.32
CA SER A 218 -5.76 -15.74 -2.34
C SER A 218 -5.38 -17.22 -2.42
N TRP A 219 -4.07 -17.52 -2.43
CA TRP A 219 -3.57 -18.90 -2.36
C TRP A 219 -4.00 -19.62 -1.07
N HIS A 220 -3.94 -18.94 0.08
CA HIS A 220 -4.35 -19.53 1.35
C HIS A 220 -5.84 -19.84 1.40
N VAL A 221 -6.70 -18.95 0.88
CA VAL A 221 -8.15 -19.15 0.79
C VAL A 221 -8.50 -20.30 -0.14
N SER A 222 -7.87 -20.39 -1.31
CA SER A 222 -8.12 -21.48 -2.25
C SER A 222 -7.70 -22.84 -1.68
N ALA A 223 -6.52 -22.91 -1.03
CA ALA A 223 -6.08 -24.11 -0.34
C ALA A 223 -7.05 -24.53 0.79
N GLY A 224 -7.53 -23.57 1.58
CA GLY A 224 -8.52 -23.82 2.63
C GLY A 224 -9.83 -24.38 2.09
N ASN A 225 -10.36 -23.80 1.01
CA ASN A 225 -11.58 -24.27 0.35
C ASN A 225 -11.45 -25.72 -0.16
N VAL A 226 -10.32 -26.06 -0.80
CA VAL A 226 -10.08 -27.43 -1.30
C VAL A 226 -10.02 -28.44 -0.15
N ILE A 227 -9.35 -28.11 0.96
CA ILE A 227 -9.27 -29.00 2.13
C ILE A 227 -10.65 -29.19 2.77
N LEU A 228 -11.44 -28.11 2.89
CA LEU A 228 -12.79 -28.17 3.46
C LEU A 228 -13.74 -28.98 2.58
N GLN A 229 -13.69 -28.79 1.26
CA GLN A 229 -14.50 -29.57 0.31
C GLN A 229 -14.15 -31.06 0.38
N HIS A 230 -12.86 -31.41 0.38
CA HIS A 230 -12.43 -32.79 0.52
C HIS A 230 -12.90 -33.41 1.84
N LEU A 231 -12.88 -32.65 2.93
CA LEU A 231 -13.39 -33.10 4.22
C LEU A 231 -14.90 -33.37 4.18
N ASP A 232 -15.67 -32.49 3.53
CA ASP A 232 -17.12 -32.65 3.35
C ASP A 232 -17.45 -33.88 2.48
N ASP A 233 -16.68 -34.12 1.42
CA ASP A 233 -16.80 -35.31 0.57
C ASP A 233 -16.53 -36.60 1.35
N VAL A 234 -15.43 -36.65 2.11
CA VAL A 234 -15.10 -37.81 2.96
C VAL A 234 -16.16 -38.01 4.03
N ARG A 235 -16.71 -36.94 4.61
CA ARG A 235 -17.82 -37.02 5.58
C ARG A 235 -19.07 -37.61 4.93
N ALA A 236 -19.44 -37.17 3.74
CA ALA A 236 -20.58 -37.70 3.01
C ALA A 236 -20.41 -39.20 2.73
N ARG A 237 -19.21 -39.63 2.29
CA ARG A 237 -18.86 -41.04 2.09
C ARG A 237 -18.94 -41.86 3.37
N VAL A 238 -18.44 -41.34 4.49
CA VAL A 238 -18.52 -42.02 5.80
C VAL A 238 -19.97 -42.20 6.24
N VAL A 239 -20.84 -41.20 6.03
CA VAL A 239 -22.27 -41.31 6.35
C VAL A 239 -22.96 -42.34 5.45
N ALA A 240 -22.63 -42.36 4.16
CA ALA A 240 -23.14 -43.36 3.22
C ALA A 240 -22.74 -44.78 3.63
N VAL A 241 -21.43 -45.04 3.85
CA VAL A 241 -20.95 -46.36 4.28
C VAL A 241 -21.53 -46.77 5.63
N ARG A 242 -21.73 -45.82 6.56
CA ARG A 242 -22.38 -46.12 7.84
C ARG A 242 -23.85 -46.52 7.66
N LYS A 243 -24.56 -45.88 6.74
CA LYS A 243 -25.94 -46.25 6.38
C LYS A 243 -25.95 -47.66 5.78
N ASP A 244 -25.03 -47.96 4.87
CA ASP A 244 -24.91 -49.28 4.25
C ASP A 244 -24.59 -50.39 5.26
N ILE A 245 -23.67 -50.13 6.19
CA ILE A 245 -23.38 -51.02 7.33
C ILE A 245 -24.64 -51.26 8.17
N SER A 246 -25.35 -50.19 8.56
CA SER A 246 -26.56 -50.34 9.39
C SER A 246 -27.69 -51.09 8.67
N ALA A 247 -27.81 -50.93 7.35
CA ALA A 247 -28.78 -51.67 6.54
C ALA A 247 -28.39 -53.15 6.44
N ALA A 248 -27.10 -53.45 6.28
CA ALA A 248 -26.58 -54.82 6.27
C ALA A 248 -26.73 -55.51 7.64
N GLU A 249 -26.47 -54.79 8.75
CA GLU A 249 -26.70 -55.25 10.12
C GLU A 249 -28.18 -55.60 10.36
N LEU A 250 -29.10 -54.73 9.92
CA LEU A 250 -30.55 -54.96 10.03
C LEU A 250 -31.01 -56.17 9.21
N LYS A 251 -30.52 -56.29 7.97
CA LYS A 251 -30.82 -57.44 7.10
C LYS A 251 -30.34 -58.74 7.73
N TYR A 252 -29.11 -58.74 8.24
CA TYR A 252 -28.55 -59.92 8.89
C TYR A 252 -29.29 -60.29 10.18
N ALA A 253 -29.69 -59.31 10.98
CA ALA A 253 -30.51 -59.54 12.17
C ALA A 253 -31.89 -60.12 11.81
N ALA A 254 -32.50 -59.69 10.71
CA ALA A 254 -33.75 -60.25 10.21
C ALA A 254 -33.57 -61.71 9.72
N ASP A 255 -32.52 -61.98 8.95
CA ASP A 255 -32.20 -63.33 8.47
C ASP A 255 -31.91 -64.30 9.62
N GLN A 256 -31.22 -63.85 10.68
CA GLN A 256 -31.00 -64.65 11.89
C GLN A 256 -32.31 -64.97 12.62
N ARG A 257 -33.25 -64.02 12.69
CA ARG A 257 -34.57 -64.28 13.29
C ARG A 257 -35.36 -65.31 12.49
N LEU A 258 -35.31 -65.25 11.16
CA LEU A 258 -35.96 -66.24 10.28
C LEU A 258 -35.33 -67.63 10.41
N ARG A 259 -34.01 -67.73 10.61
CA ARG A 259 -33.32 -69.01 10.84
C ARG A 259 -33.56 -69.59 12.23
N GLY A 260 -33.80 -68.75 13.24
CA GLY A 260 -34.06 -69.16 14.61
C GLY A 260 -35.49 -69.61 14.90
N THR A 261 -36.42 -69.43 13.95
CA THR A 261 -37.77 -70.00 14.01
C THR A 261 -37.75 -71.41 13.42
N ASP A 262 -37.42 -72.41 14.23
CA ASP A 262 -37.51 -73.82 13.83
C ASP A 262 -38.95 -74.23 13.48
N ALA A 263 -39.10 -75.28 12.66
CA ALA A 263 -40.33 -75.75 12.02
C ALA A 263 -41.52 -76.09 12.97
N GLU A 264 -41.30 -76.16 14.28
CA GLU A 264 -42.35 -76.44 15.28
C GLU A 264 -43.05 -75.18 15.82
N GLY A 265 -42.68 -73.97 15.40
CA GLY A 265 -43.38 -72.73 15.76
C GLY A 265 -43.28 -72.33 17.25
N ARG A 266 -42.51 -73.05 18.06
CA ARG A 266 -42.18 -72.64 19.42
C ARG A 266 -41.10 -71.57 19.38
N ALA A 267 -41.51 -70.31 19.52
CA ALA A 267 -40.62 -69.21 19.85
C ALA A 267 -39.98 -69.47 21.22
N ALA A 268 -38.86 -70.20 21.25
CA ALA A 268 -38.01 -70.24 22.43
C ALA A 268 -37.67 -68.79 22.77
N LEU A 269 -37.77 -68.42 24.06
CA LEU A 269 -37.30 -67.13 24.57
C LEU A 269 -35.78 -67.05 24.35
N ALA A 270 -35.35 -66.80 23.12
CA ALA A 270 -33.98 -66.51 22.81
C ALA A 270 -33.66 -65.16 23.48
N PRO A 271 -32.56 -65.06 24.25
CA PRO A 271 -32.16 -63.79 24.84
C PRO A 271 -32.08 -62.76 23.72
N ALA A 272 -32.67 -61.58 23.97
CA ALA A 272 -32.80 -60.50 23.00
C ALA A 272 -31.51 -60.37 22.20
N ALA A 273 -31.55 -60.76 20.92
CA ALA A 273 -30.37 -60.89 20.08
C ALA A 273 -29.56 -59.59 20.19
N GLU A 274 -28.40 -59.70 20.83
CA GLU A 274 -27.52 -58.57 21.08
C GLU A 274 -27.23 -57.92 19.73
N ALA A 275 -27.47 -56.61 19.63
CA ALA A 275 -27.35 -55.90 18.35
C ALA A 275 -25.94 -56.10 17.79
N ILE A 276 -25.82 -56.95 16.77
CA ILE A 276 -24.54 -57.31 16.16
C ILE A 276 -23.98 -56.05 15.53
N ARG A 277 -22.84 -55.58 16.04
CA ARG A 277 -22.11 -54.43 15.48
C ARG A 277 -21.01 -54.94 14.57
N PHE A 278 -21.19 -54.74 13.27
CA PHE A 278 -20.15 -55.03 12.28
C PHE A 278 -18.89 -54.24 12.60
N CYS A 279 -17.74 -54.78 12.21
CA CYS A 279 -16.41 -54.17 12.40
C CYS A 279 -15.93 -53.99 13.86
N SER A 280 -16.68 -54.48 14.86
CA SER A 280 -16.28 -54.44 16.28
C SER A 280 -15.92 -55.81 16.86
N LEU A 281 -16.19 -56.88 16.11
CA LEU A 281 -15.89 -58.25 16.51
C LEU A 281 -14.39 -58.50 16.41
N LEU A 282 -13.78 -58.75 17.56
CA LEU A 282 -12.40 -59.20 17.67
C LEU A 282 -12.42 -60.70 17.95
N ASP A 283 -11.58 -61.44 17.23
CA ASP A 283 -11.30 -62.85 17.54
C ASP A 283 -10.56 -62.95 18.90
N LYS A 284 -10.42 -64.17 19.44
CA LYS A 284 -9.62 -64.46 20.65
C LYS A 284 -8.18 -63.94 20.55
N ALA A 285 -7.66 -63.80 19.32
CA ALA A 285 -6.34 -63.23 19.03
C ALA A 285 -6.32 -61.68 18.97
N GLY A 286 -7.45 -61.00 19.21
CA GLY A 286 -7.57 -59.55 19.08
C GLY A 286 -7.55 -59.03 17.64
N LYS A 287 -7.67 -59.91 16.63
CA LYS A 287 -7.75 -59.53 15.21
C LYS A 287 -9.21 -59.34 14.83
N PRO A 288 -9.54 -58.39 13.94
CA PRO A 288 -10.91 -58.24 13.46
C PRO A 288 -11.35 -59.53 12.74
N PHE A 289 -12.50 -60.07 13.14
CA PHE A 289 -13.09 -61.28 12.56
C PHE A 289 -14.29 -60.90 11.70
N TYR A 290 -14.29 -61.32 10.43
CA TYR A 290 -15.33 -61.03 9.46
C TYR A 290 -16.06 -62.32 9.07
N ARG A 291 -17.40 -62.31 9.08
CA ARG A 291 -18.21 -63.49 8.75
C ARG A 291 -18.47 -63.63 7.27
N THR A 292 -18.55 -62.51 6.55
CA THR A 292 -18.83 -62.47 5.11
C THR A 292 -17.82 -61.57 4.38
N THR A 293 -17.68 -61.78 3.08
CA THR A 293 -16.86 -60.91 2.22
C THR A 293 -17.42 -59.50 2.13
N GLU A 294 -18.75 -59.35 2.17
CA GLU A 294 -19.43 -58.04 2.22
C GLU A 294 -19.10 -57.30 3.52
N GLU A 295 -19.08 -57.98 4.66
CA GLU A 295 -18.68 -57.39 5.95
C GLU A 295 -17.23 -56.92 5.89
N TYR A 296 -16.33 -57.75 5.35
CA TYR A 296 -14.92 -57.36 5.15
C TYR A 296 -14.80 -56.10 4.29
N GLN A 297 -15.47 -56.06 3.13
CA GLN A 297 -15.41 -54.91 2.21
C GLN A 297 -15.95 -53.62 2.84
N LEU A 298 -17.09 -53.69 3.54
CA LEU A 298 -17.67 -52.52 4.22
C LEU A 298 -16.78 -52.04 5.38
N CYS A 299 -16.20 -52.96 6.15
CA CYS A 299 -15.32 -52.61 7.26
C CYS A 299 -13.96 -52.08 6.79
N ASP A 300 -13.39 -52.64 5.72
CA ASP A 300 -12.15 -52.16 5.12
C ASP A 300 -12.35 -50.76 4.51
N LEU A 301 -13.44 -50.56 3.75
CA LEU A 301 -13.81 -49.25 3.21
C LEU A 301 -14.02 -48.22 4.34
N GLN A 302 -14.68 -48.64 5.43
CA GLN A 302 -14.84 -47.77 6.61
C GLN A 302 -13.49 -47.44 7.26
N ALA A 303 -12.55 -48.38 7.34
CA ALA A 303 -11.21 -48.14 7.86
C ALA A 303 -10.41 -47.18 6.96
N GLN A 304 -10.42 -47.38 5.65
CA GLN A 304 -9.79 -46.50 4.66
C GLN A 304 -10.35 -45.07 4.74
N LEU A 305 -11.67 -44.90 4.78
CA LEU A 305 -12.28 -43.57 4.93
C LEU A 305 -11.95 -42.92 6.28
N ARG A 306 -11.78 -43.70 7.36
CA ARG A 306 -11.30 -43.16 8.65
C ARG A 306 -9.87 -42.67 8.55
N ASP A 307 -9.01 -43.32 7.77
CA ASP A 307 -7.62 -42.94 7.54
C ASP A 307 -7.51 -41.69 6.66
N GLU A 308 -8.25 -41.64 5.56
CA GLU A 308 -8.38 -40.45 4.71
C GLU A 308 -8.87 -39.26 5.52
N ARG A 309 -9.91 -39.45 6.34
CA ARG A 309 -10.42 -38.40 7.24
C ARG A 309 -9.34 -37.93 8.22
N ARG A 310 -8.55 -38.85 8.81
CA ARG A 310 -7.44 -38.49 9.71
C ARG A 310 -6.33 -37.71 8.98
N ALA A 311 -6.04 -38.05 7.73
CA ALA A 311 -5.09 -37.32 6.89
C ALA A 311 -5.59 -35.91 6.56
N ALA A 312 -6.85 -35.78 6.12
CA ALA A 312 -7.50 -34.49 5.85
C ALA A 312 -7.47 -33.57 7.09
N TRP A 313 -7.73 -34.12 8.28
CA TRP A 313 -7.64 -33.39 9.54
C TRP A 313 -6.24 -32.89 9.89
N ARG A 314 -5.20 -33.70 9.62
CA ARG A 314 -3.81 -33.27 9.82
C ARG A 314 -3.45 -32.12 8.88
N ASN A 315 -3.85 -32.22 7.61
CA ASN A 315 -3.65 -31.16 6.63
C ASN A 315 -4.37 -29.87 7.04
N LEU A 316 -5.62 -29.96 7.51
CA LEU A 316 -6.36 -28.81 8.02
C LEU A 316 -5.69 -28.17 9.23
N ARG A 317 -5.18 -28.99 10.17
CA ARG A 317 -4.49 -28.48 11.37
C ARG A 317 -3.20 -27.75 10.98
N GLN A 318 -2.41 -28.31 10.07
CA GLN A 318 -1.17 -27.71 9.58
C GLN A 318 -1.44 -26.40 8.82
N TRP A 319 -2.49 -26.37 7.99
CA TRP A 319 -2.93 -25.15 7.30
C TRP A 319 -3.39 -24.06 8.28
N LEU A 320 -3.97 -24.43 9.44
CA LEU A 320 -4.38 -23.50 10.49
C LEU A 320 -3.23 -23.01 11.39
N GLU A 321 -2.05 -23.62 11.39
CA GLU A 321 -0.96 -23.24 12.31
C GLU A 321 -0.52 -21.77 12.17
N PRO A 322 -0.30 -21.23 10.95
CA PRO A 322 0.07 -19.81 10.80
C PRO A 322 -0.99 -18.87 11.38
N TRP A 323 -2.28 -19.21 11.22
CA TRP A 323 -3.39 -18.42 11.73
C TRP A 323 -3.47 -18.45 13.25
N LYS A 324 -3.20 -19.59 13.88
CA LYS A 324 -3.14 -19.67 15.35
C LYS A 324 -2.04 -18.79 15.92
N ALA A 325 -0.84 -18.87 15.34
CA ALA A 325 0.26 -18.00 15.75
C ALA A 325 -0.09 -16.51 15.60
N LEU A 326 -0.86 -16.16 14.56
CA LEU A 326 -1.36 -14.81 14.33
C LEU A 326 -2.38 -14.37 15.40
N TYR A 327 -3.33 -15.24 15.77
CA TYR A 327 -4.35 -14.94 16.79
C TYR A 327 -3.81 -14.94 18.21
N ASP A 328 -2.80 -15.76 18.52
CA ASP A 328 -2.23 -15.88 19.86
C ASP A 328 -1.36 -14.66 20.22
N LYS A 329 -0.93 -13.88 19.22
CA LYS A 329 -0.07 -12.70 19.40
C LYS A 329 -0.64 -11.43 18.75
N PRO A 330 -1.82 -10.96 19.16
CA PRO A 330 -2.42 -9.74 18.59
C PRO A 330 -1.52 -8.52 18.81
N GLY A 331 -0.72 -8.50 19.89
CA GLY A 331 0.23 -7.45 20.21
C GLY A 331 1.36 -7.30 19.19
N GLU A 332 1.87 -8.40 18.59
CA GLU A 332 2.95 -8.32 17.60
C GLU A 332 2.45 -7.71 16.28
N ILE A 333 1.21 -8.00 15.89
CA ILE A 333 0.58 -7.40 14.70
C ILE A 333 0.31 -5.92 14.94
N ALA A 334 -0.26 -5.56 16.08
CA ALA A 334 -0.48 -4.17 16.46
C ALA A 334 0.85 -3.38 16.51
N GLN A 335 1.92 -3.99 17.03
CA GLN A 335 3.26 -3.43 17.04
C GLN A 335 3.86 -3.29 15.63
N TRP A 336 3.62 -4.26 14.74
CA TRP A 336 4.03 -4.16 13.35
C TRP A 336 3.31 -3.02 12.62
N PHE A 337 1.99 -2.89 12.82
CA PHE A 337 1.21 -1.79 12.25
C PHE A 337 1.62 -0.42 12.82
N SER A 338 1.94 -0.33 14.12
CA SER A 338 2.41 0.93 14.73
C SER A 338 3.80 1.33 14.22
N HIS A 339 4.68 0.37 13.94
CA HIS A 339 5.94 0.64 13.25
C HIS A 339 5.76 1.08 11.79
N LEU A 340 4.72 0.56 11.10
CA LEU A 340 4.44 0.91 9.71
C LEU A 340 3.83 2.31 9.57
N MET A 341 3.04 2.76 10.55
CA MET A 341 2.30 4.02 10.56
C MET A 341 2.46 4.75 11.92
N PRO A 342 3.65 5.30 12.21
CA PRO A 342 3.97 5.86 13.53
C PRO A 342 3.08 7.05 13.94
N ASP A 343 2.50 7.77 12.98
CA ASP A 343 1.78 9.03 13.25
C ASP A 343 0.24 8.91 13.23
N PHE A 344 -0.35 7.80 12.77
CA PHE A 344 -1.76 7.81 12.32
C PHE A 344 -2.80 7.24 13.29
N LEU A 345 -2.46 6.31 14.19
CA LEU A 345 -3.47 5.62 15.01
C LEU A 345 -2.96 5.26 16.41
N HIS A 346 -3.21 6.12 17.38
CA HIS A 346 -3.25 5.73 18.79
C HIS A 346 -4.59 5.00 19.05
N VAL A 347 -4.59 3.68 18.91
CA VAL A 347 -5.75 2.85 19.28
C VAL A 347 -5.68 2.57 20.78
N PRO A 348 -6.70 2.90 21.58
CA PRO A 348 -6.73 2.56 23.00
C PRO A 348 -6.75 1.03 23.15
N SER A 349 -5.85 0.51 23.99
CA SER A 349 -5.75 -0.92 24.30
C SER A 349 -7.06 -1.42 24.89
N ALA A 350 -7.81 -2.20 24.12
CA ALA A 350 -8.95 -2.94 24.62
C ALA A 350 -8.46 -4.09 25.50
N VAL A 351 -8.90 -4.07 26.76
CA VAL A 351 -8.63 -5.10 27.78
C VAL A 351 -9.20 -6.43 27.29
N ALA A 352 -8.30 -7.36 26.92
CA ALA A 352 -8.69 -8.73 26.61
C ALA A 352 -9.06 -9.47 27.92
N PRO A 353 -10.23 -10.13 28.00
CA PRO A 353 -10.59 -10.95 29.14
C PRO A 353 -9.73 -12.22 29.19
N SER A 354 -9.13 -12.45 30.37
CA SER A 354 -8.34 -13.65 30.69
C SER A 354 -9.19 -14.92 30.63
N PRO A 355 -8.85 -15.92 29.79
CA PRO A 355 -9.55 -17.19 29.77
C PRO A 355 -9.10 -18.04 30.98
N ALA A 356 -9.95 -18.10 32.01
CA ALA A 356 -9.78 -19.00 33.13
C ALA A 356 -9.96 -20.47 32.67
N GLU A 357 -8.93 -21.28 32.91
CA GLU A 357 -8.85 -22.70 32.64
C GLU A 357 -9.83 -23.51 33.49
N THR A 358 -10.91 -24.02 32.90
CA THR A 358 -11.72 -25.10 33.50
C THR A 358 -11.32 -26.43 32.85
N ARG A 359 -10.35 -27.09 33.48
CA ARG A 359 -9.81 -28.39 33.06
C ARG A 359 -10.71 -29.53 33.54
N VAL A 360 -11.68 -29.94 32.73
CA VAL A 360 -12.52 -31.14 32.99
C VAL A 360 -12.06 -32.31 32.11
N GLN A 361 -11.68 -33.41 32.76
CA GLN A 361 -11.27 -34.67 32.12
C GLN A 361 -12.48 -35.38 31.50
N THR A 362 -12.52 -35.46 30.16
CA THR A 362 -13.36 -36.41 29.40
C THR A 362 -12.60 -36.88 28.16
N GLY A 363 -11.76 -37.91 28.32
CA GLY A 363 -10.71 -38.32 27.37
C GLY A 363 -11.14 -38.81 25.98
N SER A 364 -12.43 -39.07 25.73
CA SER A 364 -12.93 -39.47 24.40
C SER A 364 -13.92 -38.46 23.81
N ARG A 365 -14.85 -37.93 24.63
CA ARG A 365 -15.81 -36.90 24.20
C ARG A 365 -15.13 -35.55 23.93
N GLY A 366 -14.02 -35.25 24.62
CA GLY A 366 -13.27 -34.02 24.42
C GLY A 366 -12.54 -33.93 23.07
N GLU A 367 -12.13 -35.07 22.49
CA GLU A 367 -11.46 -35.06 21.18
C GLU A 367 -12.41 -34.68 20.05
N ASP A 368 -13.64 -35.17 20.07
CA ASP A 368 -14.65 -34.83 19.06
C ASP A 368 -15.09 -33.37 19.13
N VAL A 369 -15.21 -32.81 20.35
CA VAL A 369 -15.52 -31.38 20.55
C VAL A 369 -14.36 -30.51 20.05
N ARG A 370 -13.11 -30.87 20.37
CA ARG A 370 -11.93 -30.13 19.91
C ARG A 370 -11.76 -30.19 18.39
N ARG A 371 -12.13 -31.31 17.77
CA ARG A 371 -12.17 -31.48 16.31
C ARG A 371 -13.19 -30.54 15.69
N ARG A 372 -14.48 -30.63 16.04
CA ARG A 372 -15.53 -29.74 15.51
C ARG A 372 -15.13 -28.25 15.62
N GLY A 373 -14.59 -27.85 16.78
CA GLY A 373 -14.12 -26.48 16.97
C GLY A 373 -13.01 -26.02 16.02
N SER A 374 -12.15 -26.92 15.51
CA SER A 374 -11.14 -26.56 14.49
C SER A 374 -11.69 -26.46 13.07
N GLU A 375 -12.72 -27.24 12.73
CA GLU A 375 -13.44 -27.12 11.46
C GLU A 375 -14.17 -25.79 11.37
N ASP A 376 -14.92 -25.43 12.42
CA ASP A 376 -15.68 -24.18 12.47
C ASP A 376 -14.74 -22.98 12.39
N LYS A 377 -13.60 -23.03 13.12
CA LYS A 377 -12.54 -22.02 13.01
C LYS A 377 -12.00 -21.90 11.59
N ALA A 378 -11.74 -23.00 10.89
CA ALA A 378 -11.25 -22.95 9.52
C ALA A 378 -12.26 -22.30 8.58
N ARG A 379 -13.54 -22.66 8.67
CA ARG A 379 -14.61 -22.05 7.87
C ARG A 379 -14.72 -20.55 8.13
N ILE A 380 -14.68 -20.14 9.39
CA ILE A 380 -14.71 -18.72 9.78
C ILE A 380 -13.49 -18.00 9.20
N VAL A 381 -12.29 -18.56 9.31
CA VAL A 381 -11.06 -17.95 8.79
C VAL A 381 -11.12 -17.79 7.28
N VAL A 382 -11.48 -18.84 6.53
CA VAL A 382 -11.62 -18.79 5.08
C VAL A 382 -12.69 -17.77 4.67
N LEU A 383 -13.83 -17.74 5.37
CA LEU A 383 -14.91 -16.80 5.12
C LEU A 383 -14.44 -15.36 5.37
N VAL A 384 -13.88 -15.05 6.53
CA VAL A 384 -13.44 -13.69 6.89
C VAL A 384 -12.34 -13.19 5.97
N ILE A 385 -11.36 -14.02 5.63
CA ILE A 385 -10.29 -13.63 4.70
C ILE A 385 -10.87 -13.43 3.29
N GLY A 386 -11.72 -14.36 2.85
CA GLY A 386 -12.35 -14.36 1.53
C GLY A 386 -13.27 -13.16 1.29
N THR A 387 -14.10 -12.83 2.27
CA THR A 387 -15.17 -11.83 2.14
C THR A 387 -14.79 -10.46 2.67
N SER A 388 -13.85 -10.34 3.60
CA SER A 388 -13.52 -9.05 4.24
C SER A 388 -12.10 -8.58 3.89
N VAL A 389 -11.09 -9.43 4.15
CA VAL A 389 -9.68 -9.03 4.02
C VAL A 389 -9.26 -8.89 2.56
N LEU A 390 -9.62 -9.86 1.70
CA LEU A 390 -9.25 -9.83 0.28
C LEU A 390 -9.86 -8.61 -0.43
N PRO A 391 -11.17 -8.33 -0.36
CA PRO A 391 -11.73 -7.15 -1.00
C PRO A 391 -11.12 -5.85 -0.48
N LEU A 392 -10.87 -5.70 0.82
CA LEU A 392 -10.19 -4.53 1.37
C LEU A 392 -8.82 -4.33 0.71
N ALA A 393 -8.02 -5.39 0.64
CA ALA A 393 -6.68 -5.32 0.05
C ALA A 393 -6.73 -5.04 -1.47
N TYR A 394 -7.70 -5.60 -2.19
CA TYR A 394 -7.95 -5.25 -3.59
C TYR A 394 -8.39 -3.79 -3.78
N GLY A 395 -9.19 -3.23 -2.87
CA GLY A 395 -9.58 -1.81 -2.91
C GLY A 395 -8.38 -0.87 -2.71
N VAL A 396 -7.49 -1.21 -1.76
CA VAL A 396 -6.22 -0.50 -1.57
C VAL A 396 -5.33 -0.58 -2.81
N LEU A 397 -5.22 -1.74 -3.44
CA LEU A 397 -4.44 -1.91 -4.69
C LEU A 397 -5.03 -1.12 -5.85
N GLY A 398 -6.35 -1.11 -6.01
CA GLY A 398 -7.04 -0.31 -7.01
C GLY A 398 -6.75 1.18 -6.85
N ALA A 399 -6.88 1.71 -5.64
CA ALA A 399 -6.57 3.10 -5.36
C ALA A 399 -5.08 3.44 -5.52
N GLY A 400 -4.21 2.52 -5.11
CA GLY A 400 -2.78 2.61 -5.35
C GLY A 400 -2.44 2.75 -6.83
N ALA A 401 -3.04 1.93 -7.69
CA ALA A 401 -2.86 2.01 -9.15
C ALA A 401 -3.34 3.35 -9.72
N ALA A 402 -4.50 3.85 -9.27
CA ALA A 402 -5.02 5.16 -9.68
C ALA A 402 -4.09 6.31 -9.25
N VAL A 403 -3.58 6.27 -8.02
CA VAL A 403 -2.62 7.25 -7.49
C VAL A 403 -1.32 7.25 -8.30
N VAL A 404 -0.74 6.07 -8.55
CA VAL A 404 0.50 5.95 -9.33
C VAL A 404 0.29 6.48 -10.75
N ARG A 405 -0.84 6.17 -11.39
CA ARG A 405 -1.19 6.71 -12.70
C ARG A 405 -1.29 8.23 -12.69
N ARG A 406 -2.01 8.81 -11.71
CA ARG A 406 -2.17 10.27 -11.59
C ARG A 406 -0.84 10.98 -11.33
N LEU A 407 0.01 10.41 -10.48
CA LEU A 407 1.34 10.95 -10.22
C LEU A 407 2.24 10.85 -11.45
N TRP A 408 2.15 9.76 -12.22
CA TRP A 408 2.87 9.60 -13.47
C TRP A 408 2.45 10.64 -14.52
N GLU A 409 1.15 10.88 -14.69
CA GLU A 409 0.62 11.92 -15.58
C GLU A 409 1.15 13.31 -15.17
N ARG A 410 1.09 13.66 -13.88
CA ARG A 410 1.62 14.94 -13.37
C ARG A 410 3.13 15.08 -13.49
N MET A 411 3.86 13.99 -13.29
CA MET A 411 5.31 13.95 -13.47
C MET A 411 5.68 14.20 -14.92
N ARG A 412 4.99 13.53 -15.86
CA ARG A 412 5.16 13.77 -17.30
C ARG A 412 4.82 15.21 -17.67
N GLU A 413 3.82 15.79 -17.03
CA GLU A 413 3.38 17.15 -17.35
C GLU A 413 4.15 18.25 -16.62
N SER A 414 5.07 17.92 -15.70
CA SER A 414 5.77 18.87 -14.82
C SER A 414 4.86 19.67 -13.88
N LEU A 415 3.74 19.05 -13.49
CA LEU A 415 2.73 19.60 -12.58
C LEU A 415 2.82 19.01 -11.17
N LEU A 416 3.94 18.37 -10.84
CA LEU A 416 4.11 17.75 -9.55
C LEU A 416 4.17 18.84 -8.46
N SER A 417 3.34 18.69 -7.43
CA SER A 417 3.33 19.57 -6.26
C SER A 417 3.63 18.76 -4.99
N PRO A 418 4.32 19.33 -3.98
CA PRO A 418 4.51 18.66 -2.69
C PRO A 418 3.21 18.17 -2.04
N ARG A 419 2.10 18.88 -2.28
CA ARG A 419 0.76 18.57 -1.76
C ARG A 419 0.18 17.28 -2.36
N ASP A 420 0.65 16.85 -3.51
CA ASP A 420 0.11 15.67 -4.20
C ASP A 420 0.40 14.38 -3.43
N SER A 421 1.48 14.37 -2.64
CA SER A 421 1.81 13.23 -1.79
C SER A 421 0.80 13.00 -0.68
N THR A 422 0.27 14.06 -0.04
CA THR A 422 -0.71 13.91 1.03
C THR A 422 -2.08 13.52 0.47
N LEU A 423 -2.45 14.06 -0.69
CA LEU A 423 -3.65 13.66 -1.42
C LEU A 423 -3.60 12.19 -1.86
N ALA A 424 -2.45 11.70 -2.30
CA ALA A 424 -2.23 10.30 -2.64
C ALA A 424 -2.52 9.35 -1.47
N TRP A 425 -2.07 9.68 -0.25
CA TRP A 425 -2.34 8.90 0.96
C TRP A 425 -3.83 8.89 1.33
N LEU A 426 -4.48 10.05 1.26
CA LEU A 426 -5.92 10.15 1.50
C LEU A 426 -6.71 9.32 0.49
N GLN A 427 -6.35 9.38 -0.80
CA GLN A 427 -7.00 8.59 -1.84
C GLN A 427 -6.82 7.09 -1.63
N LEU A 428 -5.64 6.65 -1.18
CA LEU A 428 -5.37 5.24 -0.85
C LEU A 428 -6.23 4.79 0.34
N ALA A 429 -6.31 5.59 1.40
CA ALA A 429 -7.16 5.30 2.56
C ALA A 429 -8.65 5.21 2.17
N LEU A 430 -9.15 6.18 1.38
CA LEU A 430 -10.53 6.18 0.89
C LEU A 430 -10.84 4.98 -0.01
N GLY A 431 -9.90 4.55 -0.86
CA GLY A 431 -10.05 3.34 -1.65
C GLY A 431 -10.14 2.07 -0.82
N GLY A 432 -9.33 1.98 0.24
CA GLY A 432 -9.40 0.88 1.18
C GLY A 432 -10.73 0.82 1.95
N THR A 433 -11.23 1.97 2.41
CA THR A 433 -12.52 2.03 3.12
C THR A 433 -13.69 1.69 2.21
N ILE A 434 -13.74 2.22 0.99
CA ILE A 434 -14.77 1.87 -0.01
C ILE A 434 -14.71 0.37 -0.31
N GLY A 435 -13.53 -0.17 -0.54
CA GLY A 435 -13.35 -1.60 -0.79
C GLY A 435 -13.86 -2.47 0.35
N ALA A 436 -13.61 -2.07 1.60
CA ALA A 436 -14.13 -2.74 2.79
C ALA A 436 -15.66 -2.63 2.91
N CYS A 437 -16.23 -1.45 2.65
CA CYS A 437 -17.69 -1.26 2.66
C CYS A 437 -18.39 -2.16 1.62
N ILE A 438 -17.86 -2.21 0.40
CA ILE A 438 -18.38 -3.11 -0.65
C ILE A 438 -18.32 -4.57 -0.20
N ALA A 439 -17.24 -4.96 0.47
CA ALA A 439 -17.08 -6.28 1.05
C ALA A 439 -18.18 -6.64 2.07
N LEU A 440 -18.54 -5.68 2.93
CA LEU A 440 -19.56 -5.85 3.96
C LEU A 440 -20.97 -5.96 3.37
N PHE A 441 -21.28 -5.16 2.34
CA PHE A 441 -22.60 -5.16 1.71
C PHE A 441 -22.80 -6.29 0.70
N ILE A 442 -21.75 -6.70 0.00
CA ILE A 442 -21.76 -7.85 -0.92
C ILE A 442 -21.30 -9.09 -0.15
N ASN A 443 -22.01 -9.43 0.93
CA ASN A 443 -21.75 -10.67 1.65
C ASN A 443 -22.53 -11.82 0.97
N PRO A 444 -21.86 -12.84 0.43
CA PRO A 444 -22.54 -13.99 -0.20
C PRO A 444 -23.34 -14.86 0.77
N SER A 445 -23.36 -14.51 2.06
CA SER A 445 -24.08 -15.24 3.11
C SER A 445 -25.58 -14.94 3.15
N GLY A 446 -26.08 -13.99 2.34
CA GLY A 446 -27.51 -13.88 2.08
C GLY A 446 -27.96 -15.11 1.28
N PRO A 447 -29.08 -15.78 1.62
CA PRO A 447 -29.62 -16.85 0.78
C PRO A 447 -29.93 -16.23 -0.58
N ALA A 448 -29.05 -16.45 -1.56
CA ALA A 448 -29.31 -16.00 -2.92
C ALA A 448 -30.50 -16.80 -3.44
N PRO A 449 -31.67 -16.18 -3.70
CA PRO A 449 -32.72 -16.86 -4.45
C PRO A 449 -32.14 -17.18 -5.83
N ALA A 450 -32.19 -18.44 -6.22
CA ALA A 450 -31.51 -18.99 -7.37
C ALA A 450 -32.01 -18.49 -8.75
N GLU A 451 -32.72 -17.36 -8.85
CA GLU A 451 -33.48 -17.03 -10.08
C GLU A 451 -33.50 -15.56 -10.56
N GLU A 452 -32.88 -14.57 -9.92
CA GLU A 452 -33.02 -13.20 -10.44
C GLU A 452 -31.95 -12.79 -11.46
N HIS A 453 -32.39 -12.83 -12.73
CA HIS A 453 -31.76 -12.30 -13.94
C HIS A 453 -31.71 -10.75 -13.94
N GLY A 454 -31.01 -10.15 -12.98
CA GLY A 454 -30.69 -8.73 -13.01
C GLY A 454 -29.53 -8.42 -13.96
N LEU A 455 -29.52 -7.24 -14.59
CA LEU A 455 -28.46 -6.75 -15.49
C LEU A 455 -27.04 -6.69 -14.87
N LEU A 456 -26.90 -6.89 -13.55
CA LEU A 456 -25.62 -7.08 -12.85
C LEU A 456 -25.19 -8.55 -12.71
N GLY A 457 -26.07 -9.51 -13.03
CA GLY A 457 -25.82 -10.94 -12.96
C GLY A 457 -25.06 -11.50 -14.17
N SER A 458 -25.08 -10.83 -15.33
CA SER A 458 -24.33 -11.30 -16.52
C SER A 458 -22.82 -11.00 -16.43
N TRP A 459 -22.43 -10.07 -15.54
CA TRP A 459 -21.04 -9.75 -15.23
C TRP A 459 -20.86 -10.00 -13.74
N ALA A 460 -20.94 -11.27 -13.32
CA ALA A 460 -20.64 -11.69 -11.95
C ALA A 460 -19.14 -11.51 -11.64
N LEU A 461 -18.68 -10.25 -11.67
CA LEU A 461 -17.40 -9.83 -11.16
C LEU A 461 -17.38 -10.22 -9.69
N SER A 462 -16.40 -11.02 -9.29
CA SER A 462 -16.20 -11.37 -7.88
C SER A 462 -16.18 -10.08 -7.04
N GLY A 463 -16.70 -10.13 -5.80
CA GLY A 463 -16.70 -8.95 -4.91
C GLY A 463 -15.31 -8.33 -4.73
N SER A 464 -14.25 -9.13 -4.87
CA SER A 464 -12.86 -8.66 -4.92
C SER A 464 -12.54 -7.80 -6.15
N ALA A 465 -13.01 -8.18 -7.34
CA ALA A 465 -12.83 -7.41 -8.56
C ALA A 465 -13.64 -6.09 -8.51
N LEU A 466 -14.86 -6.12 -7.98
CA LEU A 466 -15.65 -4.91 -7.75
C LEU A 466 -14.96 -3.96 -6.78
N SER A 467 -14.40 -4.48 -5.69
CA SER A 467 -13.61 -3.68 -4.75
C SER A 467 -12.38 -3.04 -5.40
N PHE A 468 -11.66 -3.79 -6.25
CA PHE A 468 -10.53 -3.23 -7.02
C PHE A 468 -10.97 -2.08 -7.94
N ILE A 469 -12.04 -2.28 -8.71
CA ILE A 469 -12.56 -1.26 -9.63
C ILE A 469 -13.04 -0.03 -8.84
N ALA A 470 -13.73 -0.25 -7.73
CA ALA A 470 -14.19 0.84 -6.86
C ALA A 470 -13.03 1.61 -6.22
N GLY A 471 -11.98 0.92 -5.79
CA GLY A 471 -10.74 1.54 -5.32
C GLY A 471 -10.02 2.32 -6.42
N PHE A 472 -9.98 1.80 -7.65
CA PHE A 472 -9.40 2.52 -8.79
C PHE A 472 -10.22 3.77 -9.15
N GLY A 473 -11.54 3.65 -9.13
CA GLY A 473 -12.50 4.69 -9.49
C GLY A 473 -13.12 5.43 -8.29
N VAL A 474 -12.37 5.64 -7.20
CA VAL A 474 -12.90 6.24 -5.94
C VAL A 474 -13.72 7.52 -6.20
N GLU A 475 -13.22 8.42 -7.04
CA GLU A 475 -13.94 9.66 -7.39
C GLU A 475 -15.28 9.39 -8.09
N GLY A 476 -15.34 8.37 -8.96
CA GLY A 476 -16.57 7.94 -9.63
C GLY A 476 -17.58 7.31 -8.66
N VAL A 477 -17.10 6.52 -7.70
CA VAL A 477 -17.95 5.92 -6.65
C VAL A 477 -18.57 7.00 -5.77
N PHE A 478 -17.80 7.99 -5.34
CA PHE A 478 -18.33 9.10 -4.55
C PHE A 478 -19.38 9.91 -5.32
N ARG A 479 -19.12 10.24 -6.60
CA ARG A 479 -20.11 10.92 -7.44
C ARG A 479 -21.39 10.12 -7.61
N ALA A 480 -21.28 8.79 -7.76
CA ALA A 480 -22.45 7.92 -7.84
C ALA A 480 -23.23 7.87 -6.52
N LEU A 481 -22.54 7.82 -5.37
CA LEU A 481 -23.16 7.86 -4.05
C LEU A 481 -23.82 9.22 -3.78
N GLU A 482 -23.18 10.34 -4.14
CA GLU A 482 -23.77 11.67 -4.04
C GLU A 482 -25.05 11.76 -4.88
N ALA A 483 -25.01 11.32 -6.14
CA ALA A 483 -26.19 11.29 -7.01
C ALA A 483 -27.31 10.40 -6.44
N PHE A 484 -26.96 9.27 -5.84
CA PHE A 484 -27.90 8.38 -5.17
C PHE A 484 -28.52 9.04 -3.93
N VAL A 485 -27.71 9.66 -3.07
CA VAL A 485 -28.16 10.40 -1.89
C VAL A 485 -29.09 11.54 -2.30
N HIS A 486 -28.75 12.32 -3.33
CA HIS A 486 -29.64 13.36 -3.87
C HIS A 486 -30.98 12.81 -4.37
N ARG A 487 -30.97 11.64 -5.02
CA ARG A 487 -32.18 10.99 -5.52
C ARG A 487 -33.06 10.43 -4.41
N VAL A 488 -32.46 9.80 -3.39
CA VAL A 488 -33.18 9.15 -2.28
C VAL A 488 -33.71 10.18 -1.29
N PHE A 489 -32.91 11.17 -0.93
CA PHE A 489 -33.31 12.19 0.05
C PHE A 489 -34.04 13.37 -0.58
N GLY A 490 -34.26 13.35 -1.90
CA GLY A 490 -35.15 14.28 -2.56
C GLY A 490 -34.80 15.75 -2.33
N ILE A 491 -33.52 16.08 -2.10
CA ILE A 491 -33.04 17.46 -2.11
C ILE A 491 -33.06 17.89 -3.57
N HIS A 492 -34.27 18.13 -4.10
CA HIS A 492 -34.46 19.05 -5.19
C HIS A 492 -34.08 20.40 -4.59
N GLU A 493 -32.80 20.76 -4.67
CA GLU A 493 -32.47 22.18 -4.70
C GLU A 493 -33.39 22.74 -5.78
N GLN A 494 -34.38 23.53 -5.36
CA GLN A 494 -35.17 24.32 -6.29
C GLN A 494 -34.15 25.19 -7.01
N GLN A 495 -33.80 24.77 -8.22
CA GLN A 495 -32.90 25.50 -9.09
C GLN A 495 -33.37 26.95 -9.07
N PRO A 496 -32.54 27.91 -8.62
CA PRO A 496 -32.96 29.28 -8.43
C PRO A 496 -33.63 29.75 -9.71
N ARG A 497 -34.94 30.01 -9.62
CA ARG A 497 -35.75 30.45 -10.74
C ARG A 497 -35.04 31.68 -11.31
N PRO A 498 -34.63 31.71 -12.59
CA PRO A 498 -33.90 32.84 -13.13
C PRO A 498 -34.71 34.12 -12.90
N PRO A 499 -34.14 35.15 -12.25
CA PRO A 499 -34.85 36.39 -11.99
C PRO A 499 -35.04 37.13 -13.32
N GLY A 500 -36.21 36.99 -13.97
CA GLY A 500 -36.45 37.79 -15.17
C GLY A 500 -37.50 37.34 -16.19
N GLN A 501 -38.57 36.65 -15.81
CA GLN A 501 -39.79 36.62 -16.65
C GLN A 501 -41.01 37.05 -15.84
N GLY A 502 -40.96 38.28 -15.32
CA GLY A 502 -42.16 39.06 -15.03
C GLY A 502 -42.61 39.71 -16.33
N GLY A 503 -43.39 38.99 -17.13
CA GLY A 503 -44.06 39.54 -18.30
C GLY A 503 -45.25 40.39 -17.86
N THR A 504 -45.19 41.66 -18.25
CA THR A 504 -46.26 42.66 -18.18
C THR A 504 -47.51 42.18 -18.91
N GLY A 505 -48.63 42.15 -18.20
CA GLY A 505 -50.00 42.12 -18.74
C GLY A 505 -50.77 43.30 -18.20
#